data_AF-G9K486-F1
#
_entry.id   AF-G9K486-F1
#
_cell.length_a   1.000
_cell.length_b   1.000
_cell.length_c   1.000
_cell.angle_alpha   90.00
_cell.angle_beta   90.00
_cell.angle_gamma   90.00
#
_symmetry.space_group_name_H-M   'P 1'
#
loop_
_entity.id
_entity.type
_entity.pdbx_description
1 polymer ?
#
loop_
_entity_poly.entity_id
_entity_poly.type
_entity_poly.pdbx_seq_one_letter_code
_entity_poly.pdbx_strand_id
1 'polypeptide(L)'
;LNSLILAKCFRCRLWENSLHVSKQLEKIGITLSNAMVNAGLTSFKKIEESDARELELILNRHPPFGTQIKETVMYLPKYELEVEQIARYSDTMA
;
A
#
# COMPACT_ATOMS: atom_id res chain seq x y z
N LEU A 1 -15.43 10.09 8.46
CA LEU A 1 -14.67 9.35 7.44
C LEU A 1 -13.82 10.29 6.57
N ASN A 2 -14.43 11.28 5.90
CA ASN A 2 -13.73 12.18 4.96
C ASN A 2 -12.50 12.91 5.55
N SER A 3 -12.59 13.46 6.76
CA SER A 3 -11.45 14.13 7.39
C SER A 3 -10.27 13.19 7.67
N LEU A 4 -10.54 11.93 7.99
CA LEU A 4 -9.50 10.92 8.21
C LEU A 4 -8.83 10.53 6.89
N ILE A 5 -9.61 10.34 5.82
CA ILE A 5 -9.09 10.09 4.47
C ILE A 5 -8.22 11.27 4.03
N LEU A 6 -8.73 12.50 4.16
CA LEU A 6 -8.00 13.69 3.75
C LEU A 6 -6.67 13.85 4.53
N ALA A 7 -6.68 13.57 5.83
CA ALA A 7 -5.45 13.56 6.63
C ALA A 7 -4.43 12.53 6.12
N LYS A 8 -4.88 11.32 5.73
CA LYS A 8 -4.03 10.32 5.08
C LYS A 8 -3.49 10.84 3.74
N CYS A 9 -4.35 11.43 2.91
CA CYS A 9 -3.97 11.99 1.60
C CYS A 9 -2.88 13.06 1.73
N PHE A 10 -2.96 13.94 2.73
CA PHE A 10 -1.92 14.93 2.99
C PHE A 10 -0.60 14.29 3.43
N ARG A 11 -0.66 13.27 4.31
CA ARG A 11 0.53 12.55 4.76
C ARG A 11 1.23 11.81 3.63
N CYS A 12 0.49 11.07 2.81
CA CYS A 12 1.06 10.29 1.70
C CYS A 12 1.24 11.10 0.41
N ARG A 13 0.70 12.32 0.35
CA ARG A 13 0.71 13.22 -0.82
C ARG A 13 0.08 12.56 -2.06
N LEU A 14 -0.98 11.78 -1.86
CA LEU A 14 -1.74 11.09 -2.89
C LEU A 14 -3.23 11.18 -2.57
N TRP A 15 -4.06 11.21 -3.60
CA TRP A 15 -5.51 11.06 -3.43
C TRP A 15 -5.88 9.61 -3.09
N GLU A 16 -7.01 9.43 -2.41
CA GLU A 16 -7.49 8.13 -1.91
C GLU A 16 -7.58 7.05 -3.00
N ASN A 17 -8.02 7.44 -4.19
CA ASN A 17 -8.21 6.58 -5.36
C ASN A 17 -6.99 6.52 -6.28
N SER A 18 -5.82 7.00 -5.83
CA SER A 18 -4.61 6.98 -6.65
C SER A 18 -4.08 5.57 -6.83
N LEU A 19 -3.76 5.19 -8.08
CA LEU A 19 -3.07 3.94 -8.38
C LEU A 19 -1.56 4.01 -8.06
N HIS A 20 -1.03 5.20 -7.80
CA HIS A 20 0.40 5.47 -7.62
C HIS A 20 0.89 5.20 -6.18
N VAL A 21 0.41 4.14 -5.54
CA VAL A 21 0.80 3.75 -4.17
C VAL A 21 2.32 3.62 -4.03
N SER A 22 3.00 3.22 -5.11
CA SER A 22 4.45 3.06 -5.16
C SER A 22 5.24 4.35 -4.92
N LYS A 23 4.65 5.55 -5.12
CA LYS A 23 5.28 6.83 -4.79
C LYS A 23 5.53 7.02 -3.28
N GLN A 24 4.91 6.20 -2.44
CA GLN A 24 5.15 6.21 -1.00
C GLN A 24 6.47 5.49 -0.62
N LEU A 25 7.06 4.73 -1.56
CA LEU A 25 8.34 4.07 -1.35
C LEU A 25 9.50 5.00 -1.70
N GLU A 26 10.58 4.93 -0.93
CA GLU A 26 11.77 5.73 -1.19
C GLU A 26 12.33 5.43 -2.59
N LYS A 27 12.90 6.46 -3.23
CA LYS A 27 13.53 6.38 -4.56
C LYS A 27 12.57 6.06 -5.72
N ILE A 28 11.25 6.01 -5.48
CA ILE A 28 10.23 5.88 -6.54
C ILE A 28 9.67 7.26 -6.93
N GLY A 29 10.22 7.80 -8.01
CA GLY A 29 9.67 9.00 -8.68
C GLY A 29 8.45 8.68 -9.55
N ILE A 30 7.86 9.73 -10.16
CA ILE A 30 6.67 9.60 -11.00
C ILE A 30 6.86 8.65 -12.19
N THR A 31 8.03 8.69 -12.85
CA THR A 31 8.33 7.81 -14.01
C THR A 31 8.32 6.35 -13.62
N LEU A 32 8.96 5.99 -12.51
CA LEU A 32 8.97 4.61 -12.00
C LEU A 32 7.58 4.20 -11.52
N SER A 33 6.85 5.11 -10.87
CA SER A 33 5.48 4.82 -10.45
C SER A 33 4.56 4.56 -11.65
N ASN A 34 4.70 5.30 -12.75
CA ASN A 34 3.96 5.04 -13.98
C ASN A 34 4.27 3.65 -14.55
N ALA A 35 5.54 3.24 -14.58
CA ALA A 35 5.92 1.90 -15.03
C ALA A 35 5.27 0.81 -14.16
N MET A 36 5.27 0.99 -12.84
CA MET A 36 4.62 0.06 -11.91
C MET A 36 3.11 0.00 -12.11
N VAL A 37 2.44 1.14 -12.29
CA VAL A 37 0.98 1.19 -12.57
C VAL A 37 0.66 0.50 -13.88
N ASN A 38 1.45 0.74 -14.93
CA ASN A 38 1.28 0.09 -16.23
C ASN A 38 1.49 -1.43 -16.16
N ALA A 39 2.37 -1.90 -15.26
CA ALA A 39 2.55 -3.32 -14.94
C ALA A 39 1.48 -3.89 -13.98
N GLY A 40 0.48 -3.08 -13.58
CA GLY A 40 -0.61 -3.50 -12.71
C GLY A 40 -0.27 -3.53 -11.21
N LEU A 41 0.90 -3.03 -10.82
CA LEU A 41 1.41 -2.97 -9.44
C LEU A 41 0.80 -1.79 -8.67
N THR A 42 -0.51 -1.83 -8.48
CA THR A 42 -1.34 -0.74 -7.93
C THR A 42 -1.65 -0.87 -6.43
N SER A 43 -1.08 -1.87 -5.75
CA SER A 43 -1.20 -2.06 -4.30
C SER A 43 0.12 -2.58 -3.72
N PHE A 44 0.37 -2.29 -2.43
CA PHE A 44 1.56 -2.83 -1.74
C PHE A 44 1.58 -4.36 -1.75
N LYS A 45 0.43 -5.02 -1.57
CA LYS A 45 0.31 -6.48 -1.66
C LYS A 45 0.82 -7.02 -3.01
N LYS A 46 0.41 -6.42 -4.13
CA LYS A 46 0.89 -6.85 -5.45
C LYS A 46 2.41 -6.68 -5.60
N ILE A 47 2.95 -5.56 -5.10
CA ILE A 47 4.41 -5.30 -5.13
C ILE A 47 5.17 -6.35 -4.30
N GLU A 48 4.63 -6.73 -3.14
CA GLU A 48 5.20 -7.77 -2.28
C GLU A 48 5.21 -9.15 -2.95
N GLU A 49 4.13 -9.49 -3.64
CA GLU A 49 3.94 -10.79 -4.31
C GLU A 49 4.78 -10.92 -5.60
N SER A 50 5.12 -9.82 -6.27
CA SER A 50 5.95 -9.82 -7.50
C SER A 50 7.37 -10.33 -7.27
N ASP A 51 7.99 -10.95 -8.28
CA ASP A 51 9.39 -11.36 -8.19
C ASP A 51 10.34 -10.15 -8.20
N ALA A 52 11.45 -10.23 -7.44
CA ALA A 52 12.40 -9.12 -7.34
C ALA A 52 13.05 -8.78 -8.70
N ARG A 53 13.32 -9.79 -9.54
CA ARG A 53 13.90 -9.58 -10.88
C ARG A 53 12.87 -8.99 -11.84
N GLU A 54 11.59 -9.35 -11.69
CA GLU A 54 10.51 -8.70 -12.46
C GLU A 54 10.38 -7.22 -12.10
N LEU A 55 10.45 -6.88 -10.81
CA LEU A 55 10.45 -5.48 -10.36
C LEU A 55 11.62 -4.69 -10.96
N GLU A 56 12.82 -5.28 -10.97
CA GLU A 56 14.02 -4.67 -11.57
C GLU A 56 13.87 -4.46 -13.08
N LEU A 57 13.29 -5.44 -13.78
CA LEU A 57 13.01 -5.36 -15.21
C LEU A 57 12.00 -4.25 -15.53
N ILE A 58 10.86 -4.22 -14.82
CA ILE A 58 9.80 -3.20 -14.99
C ILE A 58 10.36 -1.79 -14.73
N LEU A 59 11.21 -1.66 -13.72
CA LEU A 59 11.75 -0.38 -13.27
C LEU A 59 13.04 0.02 -13.99
N ASN A 60 13.57 -0.83 -14.87
CA ASN A 60 14.87 -0.69 -15.52
C ASN A 60 15.99 -0.33 -14.51
N ARG A 61 16.09 -1.13 -13.45
CA ARG A 61 17.08 -0.98 -12.37
C ARG A 61 17.91 -2.24 -12.24
N HIS A 62 19.14 -2.08 -11.77
CA HIS A 62 20.01 -3.22 -11.48
C HIS A 62 19.69 -3.82 -10.10
N PRO A 63 19.98 -5.13 -9.92
CA PRO A 63 20.05 -5.73 -8.60
C PRO A 63 20.93 -4.91 -7.65
N PRO A 64 20.58 -4.77 -6.37
CA PRO A 64 19.51 -5.47 -5.63
C PRO A 64 18.20 -4.64 -5.48
N PHE A 65 17.90 -3.74 -6.41
CA PHE A 65 16.84 -2.75 -6.24
C PHE A 65 15.44 -3.35 -5.99
N GLY A 66 15.09 -4.43 -6.70
CA GLY A 66 13.79 -5.10 -6.52
C GLY A 66 13.67 -5.75 -5.14
N THR A 67 14.77 -6.33 -4.65
CA THR A 67 14.83 -6.92 -3.31
C THR A 67 14.62 -5.85 -2.23
N GLN A 68 15.29 -4.70 -2.36
CA GLN A 68 15.13 -3.57 -1.41
C GLN A 68 13.69 -3.04 -1.37
N ILE A 69 13.01 -2.97 -2.51
CA ILE A 69 11.59 -2.59 -2.58
C ILE A 69 10.74 -3.61 -1.83
N LYS A 70 10.94 -4.91 -2.08
CA LYS A 70 10.17 -5.96 -1.43
C LYS A 70 10.35 -5.95 0.08
N GLU A 71 11.58 -5.83 0.57
CA GLU A 71 11.88 -5.70 2.00
C GLU A 71 11.15 -4.51 2.61
N THR A 72 11.21 -3.34 1.96
CA THR A 72 10.51 -2.14 2.43
C THR A 72 9.00 -2.37 2.55
N VAL A 73 8.39 -3.04 1.57
CA VAL A 73 6.95 -3.35 1.56
C VAL A 73 6.59 -4.41 2.59
N MET A 74 7.44 -5.42 2.78
CA MET A 74 7.23 -6.51 3.74
C MET A 74 7.09 -6.01 5.17
N TYR A 75 7.83 -4.95 5.54
CA TYR A 75 7.75 -4.34 6.88
C TYR A 75 6.56 -3.40 7.08
N LEU A 76 5.74 -3.16 6.06
CA LEU A 76 4.52 -2.38 6.24
C LEU A 76 3.53 -3.11 7.15
N PRO A 77 2.84 -2.41 8.06
CA PRO A 77 1.84 -3.03 8.93
C PRO A 77 0.72 -3.71 8.13
N LYS A 78 0.44 -4.97 8.45
CA LYS A 78 -0.68 -5.75 7.92
C LYS A 78 -1.63 -6.02 9.07
N TYR A 79 -2.81 -5.43 9.00
CA TYR A 79 -3.82 -5.53 10.05
C TYR A 79 -4.87 -6.57 9.67
N GLU A 80 -5.28 -7.35 10.67
CA GLU A 80 -6.47 -8.19 10.62
C GLU A 80 -7.43 -7.69 11.71
N LEU A 81 -8.73 -7.65 11.39
CA LEU A 81 -9.77 -7.18 12.31
C LEU A 81 -10.88 -8.20 12.36
N GLU A 82 -11.17 -8.70 13.55
CA GLU A 82 -12.34 -9.53 13.85
C GLU A 82 -13.33 -8.70 14.67
N VAL A 83 -14.62 -8.83 14.34
CA VAL A 83 -15.69 -8.10 15.03
C VAL A 83 -16.74 -9.10 15.46
N GLU A 84 -16.92 -9.22 16.77
CA GLU A 84 -17.97 -10.04 17.37
C GLU A 84 -19.03 -9.13 18.00
N GLN A 85 -20.30 -9.35 17.62
CA GLN A 85 -21.42 -8.73 18.31
C GLN A 85 -21.77 -9.56 19.55
N ILE A 86 -21.41 -9.07 20.73
CA ILE A 86 -21.88 -9.63 22.00
C ILE A 86 -23.38 -9.38 22.22
N ALA A 87 -23.99 -10.13 23.15
CA ALA A 87 -25.41 -10.08 23.47
C ALA A 87 -25.95 -8.63 23.50
N ARG A 88 -27.12 -8.42 22.89
CA ARG A 88 -27.78 -7.11 22.89
C ARG A 88 -27.83 -6.57 24.32
N TYR A 89 -27.32 -5.36 24.51
CA TYR A 89 -27.61 -4.59 25.72
C TYR A 89 -29.13 -4.50 25.85
N SER A 90 -29.70 -5.29 26.78
CA SER A 90 -31.09 -5.13 27.19
C SER A 90 -31.13 -3.95 28.13
N ASP A 91 -31.72 -2.84 27.71
CA ASP A 91 -32.25 -1.86 28.66
C ASP A 91 -33.33 -2.58 29.47
N THR A 92 -32.90 -3.17 30.57
CA THR A 92 -33.77 -3.60 31.64
C THR A 92 -33.10 -3.07 32.88
N MET A 93 -33.53 -1.88 33.33
CA MET A 93 -33.95 -1.62 34.70
C MET A 93 -34.55 -0.20 34.83
N ALA A 94 -35.80 -0.19 35.32
CA ALA A 94 -36.63 0.88 35.91
C ALA A 94 -37.14 2.03 35.02
#